data_AF-E2A7T9-F1
#
_entry.id   AF-E2A7T9-F1
#
_cell.length_a   1.000
_cell.length_b   1.000
_cell.length_c   1.000
_cell.angle_alpha   90.00
_cell.angle_beta   90.00
_cell.angle_gamma   90.00
#
_symmetry.space_group_name_H-M   'P 1'
#
loop_
_entity.id
_entity.type
_entity.pdbx_description
1 polymer ?
#
loop_
_entity_poly.entity_id
_entity_poly.type
_entity_poly.pdbx_seq_one_letter_code
_entity_poly.pdbx_strand_id
1 'polypeptide(L)'
;LSKSTVIRTIQRFEDIGSVKSRPRSGRRKTATNNDKALDVSQSFVENPHISINRVAQEHEIGHASVSKILKLNKWHPYKLHLCQELSEDDFDRRIEFCDLMMEMIVDDPLLLNNIVFSDE
;
A
#
# COMPACT_ATOMS: atom_id res chain seq x y z
N LEU A 1 37.76 -20.63 16.58
CA LEU A 1 37.29 -19.24 16.79
C LEU A 1 38.46 -18.38 17.22
N SER A 2 38.63 -17.20 16.65
CA SER A 2 39.73 -16.28 17.01
C SER A 2 39.46 -15.61 18.37
N LYS A 3 40.51 -15.38 19.17
CA LYS A 3 40.45 -14.58 20.41
C LYS A 3 39.81 -13.21 20.18
N SER A 4 40.09 -12.57 19.05
CA SER A 4 39.52 -11.25 18.70
C SER A 4 38.03 -11.31 18.34
N THR A 5 37.52 -12.48 17.95
CA THR A 5 36.09 -12.69 17.72
C THR A 5 35.34 -12.85 19.04
N VAL A 6 35.93 -13.58 20.01
CA VAL A 6 35.35 -13.77 21.34
C VAL A 6 35.26 -12.42 22.07
N ILE A 7 36.34 -11.64 22.09
CA ILE A 7 36.38 -10.30 22.73
C ILE A 7 35.32 -9.37 22.12
N ARG A 8 35.24 -9.29 20.78
CA ARG A 8 34.23 -8.45 20.10
C ARG A 8 32.80 -8.89 20.39
N THR A 9 32.57 -10.17 20.66
CA THR A 9 31.25 -10.68 21.01
C THR A 9 30.89 -10.34 22.46
N ILE A 10 31.82 -10.49 23.40
CA ILE A 10 31.63 -10.08 24.80
C ILE A 10 31.33 -8.57 24.87
N GLN A 11 32.14 -7.73 24.21
CA GLN A 11 31.92 -6.28 24.16
C GLN A 11 30.54 -5.91 23.58
N ARG A 12 30.12 -6.54 22.48
CA ARG A 12 28.77 -6.31 21.93
C ARG A 12 27.65 -6.70 22.90
N PHE A 13 27.85 -7.78 23.65
CA PHE A 13 26.90 -8.25 24.63
C PHE A 13 26.82 -7.31 25.84
N GLU A 14 27.97 -6.82 26.34
CA GLU A 14 28.01 -5.84 27.42
C GLU A 14 27.42 -4.48 27.01
N ASP A 15 27.69 -4.01 25.78
CA ASP A 15 27.23 -2.70 25.30
C ASP A 15 25.74 -2.65 24.92
N ILE A 16 25.22 -3.70 24.25
CA ILE A 16 23.90 -3.67 23.58
C ILE A 16 23.00 -4.83 24.08
N GLY A 17 23.49 -5.70 24.97
CA GLY A 17 22.76 -6.90 25.39
C GLY A 17 22.60 -7.94 24.28
N SER A 18 23.37 -7.85 23.20
CA SER A 18 23.21 -8.69 22.01
C SER A 18 24.52 -9.22 21.46
N VAL A 19 24.53 -10.50 21.12
CA VAL A 19 25.66 -11.18 20.44
C VAL A 19 25.62 -10.89 18.92
N LYS A 20 24.50 -10.39 18.39
CA LYS A 20 24.35 -10.08 16.96
C LYS A 20 25.31 -8.95 16.56
N SER A 21 25.81 -9.02 15.32
CA SER A 21 26.60 -7.93 14.76
C SER A 21 25.77 -6.64 14.70
N ARG A 22 26.43 -5.51 14.95
CA ARG A 22 25.80 -4.19 14.89
C ARG A 22 25.21 -3.95 13.48
N PRO A 23 24.05 -3.28 13.38
CA PRO A 23 23.48 -2.93 12.09
C PRO A 23 24.48 -2.06 11.32
N ARG A 24 24.66 -2.37 10.03
CA ARG A 24 25.51 -1.59 9.12
C ARG A 24 24.63 -0.58 8.39
N SER A 25 25.16 0.61 8.12
CA SER A 25 24.45 1.68 7.38
C SER A 25 24.03 1.29 5.95
N GLY A 26 24.56 0.19 5.40
CA GLY A 26 24.24 -0.27 4.05
C GLY A 26 24.72 0.68 2.95
N ARG A 27 24.34 0.39 1.70
CA ARG A 27 24.63 1.24 0.53
C ARG A 27 23.65 2.41 0.47
N ARG A 28 24.16 3.62 0.22
CA ARG A 28 23.33 4.81 0.00
C ARG A 28 22.41 4.61 -1.22
N LYS A 29 21.13 4.96 -1.07
CA LYS A 29 20.13 4.90 -2.15
C LYS A 29 20.02 6.29 -2.79
N THR A 30 20.47 6.43 -4.04
CA THR A 30 20.39 7.71 -4.77
C THR A 30 19.09 7.81 -5.58
N ALA A 31 18.74 6.77 -6.34
CA ALA A 31 17.53 6.73 -7.18
C ALA A 31 16.24 6.39 -6.42
N THR A 32 16.32 6.02 -5.14
CA THR A 32 15.16 5.74 -4.26
C THR A 32 15.28 6.58 -2.99
N ASN A 33 15.77 7.82 -3.13
CA ASN A 33 15.70 8.80 -2.05
C ASN A 33 14.23 9.15 -1.77
N ASN A 34 13.93 9.64 -0.56
CA ASN A 34 12.58 10.00 -0.15
C ASN A 34 11.96 11.06 -1.08
N ASP A 35 12.74 12.07 -1.49
CA ASP A 35 12.24 13.15 -2.37
C ASP A 35 11.81 12.59 -3.73
N LYS A 36 12.69 11.82 -4.39
CA LYS A 36 12.37 11.14 -5.65
C LYS A 36 11.21 10.15 -5.51
N ALA A 37 11.09 9.49 -4.36
CA ALA A 37 9.98 8.58 -4.10
C ALA A 37 8.64 9.32 -3.97
N LEU A 38 8.66 10.53 -3.40
CA LEU A 38 7.50 11.40 -3.31
C LEU A 38 7.07 11.88 -4.71
N ASP A 39 8.02 12.43 -5.48
CA ASP A 39 7.77 12.93 -6.84
C ASP A 39 7.18 11.84 -7.75
N VAL A 40 7.78 10.65 -7.73
CA VAL A 40 7.29 9.49 -8.48
C VAL A 40 5.89 9.11 -8.05
N SER A 41 5.61 9.09 -6.73
CA SER A 41 4.28 8.71 -6.23
C SER A 41 3.23 9.73 -6.64
N GLN A 42 3.57 11.03 -6.64
CA GLN A 42 2.69 12.10 -7.09
C GLN A 42 2.28 11.93 -8.56
N SER A 43 3.18 11.51 -9.45
CA SER A 43 2.83 11.23 -10.85
C SER A 43 1.72 10.18 -11.01
N PHE A 44 1.67 9.17 -10.13
CA PHE A 44 0.62 8.15 -10.13
C PHE A 44 -0.67 8.58 -9.41
N VAL A 45 -0.60 9.61 -8.55
CA VAL A 45 -1.80 10.26 -7.99
C VAL A 45 -2.48 11.10 -9.08
N GLU A 46 -1.71 11.88 -9.83
CA GLU A 46 -2.21 12.74 -10.91
C GLU A 46 -2.75 11.94 -12.10
N ASN A 47 -2.05 10.85 -12.47
CA ASN A 47 -2.49 9.95 -13.52
C ASN A 47 -2.23 8.48 -13.13
N PRO A 48 -3.23 7.79 -12.55
CA PRO A 48 -3.10 6.39 -12.15
C PRO A 48 -2.79 5.41 -13.30
N HIS A 49 -3.03 5.82 -14.55
CA HIS A 49 -2.84 5.00 -15.74
C HIS A 49 -1.51 5.26 -16.47
N ILE A 50 -0.65 6.13 -15.93
CA ILE A 50 0.65 6.41 -16.54
C ILE A 50 1.57 5.17 -16.50
N SER A 51 2.34 4.96 -17.57
CA SER A 51 3.26 3.83 -17.63
C SER A 51 4.52 4.06 -16.80
N ILE A 52 5.03 2.99 -16.18
CA ILE A 52 6.28 3.02 -15.40
C ILE A 52 7.45 3.51 -16.26
N ASN A 53 7.49 3.15 -17.55
CA ASN A 53 8.53 3.61 -18.48
C ASN A 53 8.49 5.12 -18.70
N ARG A 54 7.29 5.71 -18.80
CA ARG A 54 7.14 7.15 -18.97
C ARG A 54 7.61 7.91 -17.72
N VAL A 55 7.19 7.46 -16.54
CA VAL A 55 7.63 8.05 -15.26
C VAL A 55 9.15 7.90 -15.07
N ALA A 56 9.72 6.77 -15.49
CA ALA A 56 11.18 6.56 -15.46
C ALA A 56 11.93 7.60 -16.30
N GLN A 57 11.41 7.95 -17.48
CA GLN A 57 11.97 8.98 -18.35
C GLN A 57 11.78 10.38 -17.75
N GLU A 58 10.57 10.71 -17.28
CA GLU A 58 10.25 12.03 -16.69
C GLU A 58 11.12 12.34 -15.45
N HIS A 59 11.41 11.33 -14.63
CA HIS A 59 12.16 11.50 -13.37
C HIS A 59 13.65 11.14 -13.47
N GLU A 60 14.13 10.79 -14.67
CA GLU A 60 15.51 10.36 -14.98
C GLU A 60 16.01 9.23 -14.07
N ILE A 61 15.16 8.24 -13.81
CA ILE A 61 15.49 7.07 -12.99
C ILE A 61 15.23 5.77 -13.74
N GLY A 62 15.92 4.70 -13.36
CA GLY A 62 15.70 3.40 -13.97
C GLY A 62 14.31 2.84 -13.69
N HIS A 63 13.73 2.12 -14.66
CA HIS A 63 12.43 1.44 -14.53
C HIS A 63 12.31 0.58 -13.26
N ALA A 64 13.38 -0.16 -12.92
CA ALA A 64 13.42 -0.97 -11.70
C ALA A 64 13.34 -0.15 -10.41
N SER A 65 13.86 1.09 -10.42
CA SER A 65 13.78 2.02 -9.29
C SER A 65 12.35 2.52 -9.09
N VAL A 66 11.66 2.90 -10.17
CA VAL A 66 10.22 3.28 -10.12
C VAL A 66 9.40 2.12 -9.57
N SER A 67 9.56 0.92 -10.12
CA SER A 67 8.85 -0.28 -9.63
C SER A 67 9.11 -0.56 -8.15
N LYS A 68 10.35 -0.33 -7.69
CA LYS A 68 10.72 -0.49 -6.27
C LYS A 68 10.06 0.55 -5.38
N ILE A 69 10.01 1.82 -5.81
CA ILE A 69 9.32 2.91 -5.11
C ILE A 69 7.84 2.54 -4.92
N LEU A 70 7.17 2.16 -6.01
CA LEU A 70 5.76 1.78 -5.98
C LEU A 70 5.48 0.62 -5.03
N LYS A 71 6.31 -0.44 -5.06
CA LYS A 71 6.17 -1.59 -4.15
C LYS A 71 6.38 -1.23 -2.68
N LEU A 72 7.34 -0.34 -2.39
CA LEU A 72 7.58 0.12 -1.02
C LEU A 72 6.40 0.95 -0.49
N ASN A 73 5.83 1.79 -1.35
CA ASN A 73 4.67 2.64 -1.04
C ASN A 73 3.32 1.92 -1.19
N LYS A 74 3.30 0.59 -1.40
CA LYS A 74 2.08 -0.23 -1.52
C LYS A 74 1.14 0.21 -2.65
N TRP A 75 1.70 0.70 -3.74
CA TRP A 75 0.93 1.01 -4.94
C TRP A 75 0.64 -0.27 -5.72
N HIS A 76 -0.63 -0.44 -6.10
CA HIS A 76 -1.12 -1.58 -6.86
C HIS A 76 -1.75 -1.08 -8.16
N PRO A 77 -1.41 -1.69 -9.32
CA PRO A 77 -2.13 -1.39 -10.55
C PRO A 77 -3.61 -1.72 -10.37
N TYR A 78 -4.47 -0.72 -10.55
CA TYR A 78 -5.91 -0.91 -10.56
C TYR A 78 -6.41 -1.02 -11.99
N LYS A 79 -7.21 -2.05 -12.27
CA LYS A 79 -7.91 -2.20 -13.55
C LYS A 79 -9.40 -2.03 -13.28
N LEU A 80 -9.98 -0.96 -13.80
CA LEU A 80 -11.43 -0.75 -13.77
C LEU A 80 -12.15 -1.94 -14.41
N HIS A 81 -13.03 -2.58 -13.65
CA HIS A 81 -13.97 -3.59 -14.15
C HIS A 81 -15.33 -2.92 -14.22
N LEU A 82 -15.85 -2.73 -15.44
CA LEU A 82 -17.19 -2.20 -15.66
C LEU A 82 -18.16 -3.38 -15.58
N CYS A 83 -18.81 -3.56 -14.42
CA CYS A 83 -19.73 -4.68 -14.22
C CYS A 83 -21.18 -4.32 -14.59
N GLN A 84 -21.64 -3.09 -14.31
CA GLN A 84 -22.96 -2.56 -14.68
C GLN A 84 -22.89 -1.03 -14.84
N GLU A 85 -23.51 -0.48 -15.88
CA GLU A 85 -23.66 0.96 -16.06
C GLU A 85 -24.68 1.49 -15.05
N LEU A 86 -24.32 2.53 -14.30
CA LEU A 86 -25.22 3.21 -13.37
C LEU A 86 -25.86 4.39 -14.09
N SER A 87 -27.19 4.49 -14.02
CA SER A 87 -27.88 5.72 -14.41
C SER A 87 -27.77 6.78 -13.32
N GLU A 88 -28.01 8.05 -13.65
CA GLU A 88 -27.95 9.16 -12.68
C GLU A 88 -28.92 8.95 -11.51
N ASP A 89 -30.11 8.40 -11.78
CA ASP A 89 -31.12 8.08 -10.75
C ASP A 89 -30.70 6.93 -9.82
N ASP A 90 -29.80 6.03 -10.25
CA ASP A 90 -29.41 4.88 -9.44
C ASP A 90 -28.58 5.28 -8.22
N PHE A 91 -27.87 6.42 -8.28
CA PHE A 91 -27.10 6.91 -7.14
C PHE A 91 -28.01 7.25 -5.97
N ASP A 92 -29.06 8.04 -6.22
CA ASP A 92 -30.01 8.45 -5.18
C ASP A 92 -30.77 7.25 -4.63
N ARG A 93 -31.28 6.37 -5.50
CA ARG A 93 -31.99 5.14 -5.08
C ARG A 93 -31.13 4.23 -4.21
N ARG A 94 -29.83 4.14 -4.49
CA ARG A 94 -28.89 3.33 -3.67
C ARG A 94 -28.68 3.94 -2.30
N ILE A 95 -28.60 5.26 -2.19
CA ILE A 95 -28.48 5.95 -0.90
C ILE A 95 -29.77 5.78 -0.09
N GLU A 96 -30.93 6.03 -0.70
CA GLU A 96 -32.22 5.84 -0.05
C GLU A 96 -32.39 4.41 0.48
N PHE A 97 -32.02 3.40 -0.32
CA PHE A 97 -32.05 2.01 0.11
C PHE A 97 -31.13 1.75 1.32
N CYS A 98 -29.91 2.30 1.31
CA CYS A 98 -28.98 2.17 2.43
C CYS A 98 -29.54 2.82 3.70
N ASP A 99 -30.09 4.02 3.61
CA ASP A 99 -30.66 4.73 4.75
C ASP A 99 -31.85 3.97 5.34
N LEU A 100 -32.76 3.49 4.50
CA LEU A 100 -33.90 2.65 4.90
C LEU A 100 -33.43 1.35 5.58
N MET A 101 -32.46 0.65 4.99
CA MET A 101 -31.91 -0.58 5.57
C MET A 101 -31.26 -0.31 6.94
N MET A 102 -30.55 0.81 7.08
CA MET A 102 -29.94 1.20 8.35
C MET A 102 -30.98 1.46 9.43
N GLU A 103 -32.06 2.20 9.11
CA GLU A 103 -33.17 2.42 10.04
C GLU A 103 -33.83 1.09 10.46
N MET A 104 -34.10 0.20 9.50
CA MET A 104 -34.70 -1.11 9.78
C MET A 104 -33.81 -1.99 10.68
N ILE A 105 -32.49 -1.93 10.52
CA ILE A 105 -31.53 -2.67 11.38
C ILE A 105 -31.50 -2.09 12.79
N VAL A 106 -31.64 -0.77 12.93
CA VAL A 106 -31.72 -0.12 14.26
C VAL A 106 -33.00 -0.52 14.98
N ASP A 107 -34.12 -0.56 14.27
CA ASP A 107 -35.43 -0.91 14.83
C ASP A 107 -35.54 -2.41 15.17
N ASP A 108 -35.00 -3.30 14.33
CA ASP A 108 -34.89 -4.73 14.59
C ASP A 108 -33.45 -5.24 14.42
N PRO A 109 -32.68 -5.36 15.53
CA PRO A 109 -31.32 -5.88 15.48
C PRO A 109 -31.21 -7.35 14.99
N LEU A 110 -32.30 -8.11 14.97
CA LEU A 110 -32.31 -9.49 14.46
C LEU A 110 -32.65 -9.58 12.97
N LEU A 111 -33.01 -8.46 12.32
CA LEU A 111 -33.42 -8.40 10.92
C LEU A 111 -32.44 -9.10 9.98
N LEU A 112 -31.14 -8.86 10.15
CA LEU A 112 -30.10 -9.46 9.29
C LEU A 112 -30.06 -10.99 9.37
N ASN A 113 -30.49 -11.59 10.48
CA ASN A 113 -30.58 -13.05 10.63
C ASN A 113 -31.81 -13.63 9.91
N ASN A 114 -32.77 -12.79 9.55
CA ASN A 114 -34.03 -13.17 8.92
C ASN A 114 -34.05 -12.89 7.40
N ILE A 115 -32.97 -12.31 6.85
CA ILE A 115 -32.85 -12.05 5.41
C ILE A 115 -32.06 -13.18 4.73
N VAL A 116 -32.61 -13.68 3.63
CA VAL A 116 -31.93 -14.64 2.73
C VAL A 116 -31.82 -13.99 1.36
N PHE A 117 -30.59 -13.85 0.86
CA PHE A 117 -30.33 -13.34 -0.49
C PHE A 117 -30.11 -14.50 -1.46
N SER A 118 -30.63 -14.36 -2.68
CA SER A 118 -30.33 -15.24 -3.81
C SER A 118 -30.03 -14.39 -5.04
N ASP A 119 -29.03 -14.78 -5.82
CA ASP A 119 -28.86 -14.36 -7.21
C ASP A 119 -29.33 -15.46 -8.17
N GLU A 120 -29.44 -15.14 -9.47
CA GLU A 120 -29.73 -16.10 -10.54
C GLU A 120 -28.49 -16.93 -10.93
#